data_AF-A0A7X8XCW1-F1
#
_entry.id   AF-A0A7X8XCW1-F1
#
_cell.length_a   1.000
_cell.length_b   1.000
_cell.length_c   1.000
_cell.angle_alpha   90.00
_cell.angle_beta   90.00
_cell.angle_gamma   90.00
#
_symmetry.space_group_name_H-M   'P 1'
#
loop_
_entity.id
_entity.type
_entity.pdbx_description
1 polymer ?
#
loop_
_entity_poly.entity_id
_entity_poly.type
_entity_poly.pdbx_seq_one_letter_code
_entity_poly.pdbx_strand_id
1 'polypeptide(L)'
;PLPPVPCPLPPVPCTLPIIFLLFAAMTLFGAAKIPADWAELVNCRREEGNLLFDSPWDGVRPIRFIVQSRQTGEAVRLEINSTDVQMLQLPEIGFHEVALPVRDTCDLPSASLRASLPVLFKFREDRWSLYLDNRIHAVFPAPFALPAAILFPVNSQLSPSIARFQPVPRVDYSTDFMIEEGAANQLYPWVRQAGSWRIHTALDEALTRPETDLAQTKRAPLTADKSPNFYSLKGGGKNAIITTGYDYFDNYQLTGSLQPDEGEAGLVFYYRAKEPDPDAADQTGIPVDEEFYALTVQMHGSIPDQQEIRLWHFQHGQRRYLARARVPLYQRQWIQLGVKITDDLIIANLDGFEVFRIREALPPGGKIGFFANTEKELRFDDVRLQNFSKTTLENLRDIRFCQWRHSGGFYQKPTFLRPGTPDEQQALHAVAGNQEETLILGRPWNRNLVFTADAHPEGEHWKLGLLAGYRTAKAPHFLLALERSGEQYSGRLLERTENETKVLDTFSFIAPPETFQLMLDASEKGRVRFLLDGKLLAIVQREDDLHGAAGLWLCKNSQAEFSELTISRQREIFQELEQKNPIFQADSFMRHWASPEGQWIAGENGVYWHKGDF
;
A
#
# COMPACT_ATOMS: atom_id res chain seq x y z
N PRO A 1 -30.57 -56.59 -70.97
CA PRO A 1 -30.26 -56.05 -69.63
C PRO A 1 -28.94 -55.26 -69.65
N LEU A 2 -29.07 -53.94 -69.75
CA LEU A 2 -28.04 -52.94 -69.43
C LEU A 2 -27.95 -52.78 -67.88
N PRO A 3 -27.04 -51.96 -67.29
CA PRO A 3 -25.56 -51.90 -67.37
C PRO A 3 -25.00 -51.57 -65.94
N PRO A 4 -24.02 -50.65 -65.63
CA PRO A 4 -22.84 -50.07 -66.33
C PRO A 4 -21.51 -49.99 -65.49
N VAL A 5 -20.59 -49.13 -65.96
CA VAL A 5 -19.15 -48.83 -65.68
C VAL A 5 -18.94 -47.31 -65.97
N PRO A 6 -17.94 -46.48 -65.49
CA PRO A 6 -16.76 -46.66 -64.60
C PRO A 6 -16.52 -45.53 -63.51
N CYS A 7 -15.29 -45.45 -62.92
CA CYS A 7 -14.49 -44.23 -62.63
C CYS A 7 -14.78 -43.32 -61.38
N PRO A 8 -13.74 -42.68 -60.76
CA PRO A 8 -13.01 -41.53 -61.33
C PRO A 8 -11.48 -41.41 -61.08
N LEU A 9 -10.80 -40.64 -61.95
CA LEU A 9 -9.43 -40.06 -61.90
C LEU A 9 -9.34 -38.93 -62.96
N PRO A 10 -8.35 -38.01 -62.96
CA PRO A 10 -7.54 -37.39 -61.90
C PRO A 10 -7.74 -35.82 -61.92
N PRO A 11 -6.92 -34.90 -61.34
CA PRO A 11 -5.47 -34.71 -61.57
C PRO A 11 -4.61 -34.48 -60.29
N VAL A 12 -3.41 -35.08 -60.23
CA VAL A 12 -2.05 -34.47 -60.36
C VAL A 12 -1.50 -33.81 -59.06
N PRO A 13 -0.23 -34.09 -58.66
CA PRO A 13 0.26 -33.80 -57.32
C PRO A 13 1.17 -32.57 -57.20
N CYS A 14 1.41 -32.18 -55.94
CA CYS A 14 2.61 -31.58 -55.37
C CYS A 14 3.54 -30.71 -56.26
N THR A 15 3.59 -29.43 -55.95
CA THR A 15 4.88 -28.78 -55.60
C THR A 15 4.67 -27.78 -54.46
N LEU A 16 5.45 -27.91 -53.39
CA LEU A 16 5.63 -26.89 -52.36
C LEU A 16 6.28 -25.63 -52.99
N PRO A 17 6.04 -24.42 -52.44
CA PRO A 17 7.00 -23.96 -51.43
C PRO A 17 6.40 -23.19 -50.24
N ILE A 18 6.94 -23.50 -49.06
CA ILE A 18 7.40 -22.54 -48.04
C ILE A 18 6.48 -21.32 -47.80
N ILE A 19 5.58 -21.44 -46.82
CA ILE A 19 5.04 -20.28 -46.11
C ILE A 19 5.67 -20.24 -44.72
N PHE A 20 6.41 -19.16 -44.45
CA PHE A 20 6.95 -18.86 -43.13
C PHE A 20 5.79 -18.67 -42.13
N LEU A 21 5.84 -19.39 -41.00
CA LEU A 21 4.92 -19.23 -39.88
C LEU A 21 5.18 -17.89 -39.16
N LEU A 22 4.54 -16.83 -39.65
CA LEU A 22 4.46 -15.55 -38.95
C LEU A 22 3.24 -15.58 -38.03
N PHE A 23 3.48 -15.94 -36.76
CA PHE A 23 2.49 -15.89 -35.69
C PHE A 23 2.16 -14.43 -35.33
N ALA A 24 1.35 -13.78 -36.16
CA ALA A 24 0.72 -12.50 -35.85
C ALA A 24 -0.75 -12.74 -35.50
N ALA A 25 -1.01 -13.13 -34.25
CA ALA A 25 -2.37 -13.21 -33.73
C ALA A 25 -2.95 -11.79 -33.62
N MET A 26 -3.79 -11.40 -34.58
CA MET A 26 -4.59 -10.17 -34.47
C MET A 26 -5.63 -10.33 -33.36
N THR A 27 -5.33 -9.85 -32.16
CA THR A 27 -6.34 -9.49 -31.18
C THR A 27 -7.01 -8.19 -31.62
N LEU A 28 -8.23 -8.30 -32.15
CA LEU A 28 -9.10 -7.18 -32.48
C LEU A 28 -9.62 -6.49 -31.22
N PHE A 29 -8.78 -5.66 -30.61
CA PHE A 29 -9.18 -4.57 -29.71
C PHE A 29 -8.78 -3.24 -30.35
N GLY A 30 -9.60 -2.20 -30.14
CA GLY A 30 -9.43 -0.89 -30.76
C GLY A 30 -8.25 -0.14 -30.18
N ALA A 31 -7.03 -0.39 -30.68
CA ALA A 31 -5.85 0.31 -30.21
C ALA A 31 -6.02 1.83 -30.34
N ALA A 32 -5.73 2.57 -29.27
CA ALA A 32 -5.70 4.03 -29.29
C ALA A 32 -4.77 4.52 -30.42
N LYS A 33 -5.17 5.58 -31.12
CA LYS A 33 -4.37 6.13 -32.24
C LYS A 33 -3.12 6.85 -31.72
N ILE A 34 -2.06 6.08 -31.54
CA ILE A 34 -0.70 6.58 -31.31
C ILE A 34 -0.31 7.48 -32.51
N PRO A 35 0.20 8.71 -32.29
CA PRO A 35 0.64 9.57 -33.38
C PRO A 35 1.89 9.01 -34.07
N ALA A 36 2.01 9.21 -35.39
CA ALA A 36 3.02 8.54 -36.22
C ALA A 36 4.47 8.98 -35.95
N ASP A 37 4.68 10.08 -35.23
CA ASP A 37 5.98 10.62 -34.82
C ASP A 37 6.47 10.07 -33.46
N TRP A 38 5.87 8.98 -32.96
CA TRP A 38 6.20 8.33 -31.69
C TRP A 38 6.74 6.92 -31.87
N ALA A 39 7.76 6.56 -31.11
CA ALA A 39 8.38 5.24 -31.15
C ALA A 39 8.43 4.58 -29.77
N GLU A 40 8.20 3.26 -29.71
CA GLU A 40 8.40 2.45 -28.50
C GLU A 40 9.90 2.43 -28.14
N LEU A 41 10.22 2.81 -26.90
CA LEU A 41 11.57 2.75 -26.35
C LEU A 41 11.70 1.75 -25.19
N VAL A 42 10.62 1.54 -24.42
CA VAL A 42 10.65 0.69 -23.22
C VAL A 42 9.44 -0.24 -23.18
N ASN A 43 9.66 -1.47 -22.71
CA ASN A 43 8.63 -2.50 -22.54
C ASN A 43 8.48 -2.85 -21.05
N CYS A 44 7.34 -2.48 -20.46
CA CYS A 44 6.98 -2.75 -19.07
C CYS A 44 6.41 -4.16 -18.95
N ARG A 45 7.24 -5.14 -18.56
CA ARG A 45 6.91 -6.58 -18.59
C ARG A 45 6.28 -7.16 -17.32
N ARG A 46 6.08 -6.37 -16.27
CA ARG A 46 5.57 -6.80 -14.95
C ARG A 46 4.42 -5.90 -14.51
N GLU A 47 3.58 -6.41 -13.61
CA GLU A 47 2.38 -5.70 -13.10
C GLU A 47 2.74 -4.40 -12.38
N GLU A 48 3.91 -4.32 -11.73
CA GLU A 48 4.43 -3.13 -11.05
C GLU A 48 5.92 -2.90 -11.40
N GLY A 49 6.34 -1.65 -11.30
CA GLY A 49 7.73 -1.25 -11.54
C GLY A 49 7.92 0.24 -11.72
N ASN A 50 9.12 0.63 -12.11
CA ASN A 50 9.59 2.00 -12.19
C ASN A 50 10.15 2.26 -13.59
N LEU A 51 9.64 3.27 -14.30
CA LEU A 51 10.28 3.83 -15.50
C LEU A 51 11.25 4.93 -15.05
N LEU A 52 12.51 4.81 -15.44
CA LEU A 52 13.55 5.79 -15.13
C LEU A 52 14.22 6.28 -16.41
N PHE A 53 14.37 7.59 -16.53
CA PHE A 53 15.11 8.24 -17.61
C PHE A 53 15.57 9.64 -17.20
N ASP A 54 16.58 10.15 -17.88
CA ASP A 54 17.02 11.53 -17.78
C ASP A 54 16.51 12.34 -18.98
N SER A 55 16.02 13.55 -18.74
CA SER A 55 15.56 14.46 -19.80
C SER A 55 16.17 15.84 -19.60
N PRO A 56 16.57 16.57 -20.65
CA PRO A 56 16.81 18.01 -20.54
C PRO A 56 15.56 18.74 -20.01
N TRP A 57 15.76 19.90 -19.38
CA TRP A 57 14.68 20.72 -18.84
C TRP A 57 14.92 22.20 -19.16
N ASP A 58 13.84 22.89 -19.55
CA ASP A 58 13.75 24.36 -19.51
C ASP A 58 12.46 24.85 -18.83
N GLY A 59 11.56 23.95 -18.46
CA GLY A 59 10.24 24.19 -17.88
C GLY A 59 9.17 24.73 -18.85
N VAL A 60 9.56 25.21 -20.03
CA VAL A 60 8.65 25.80 -21.02
C VAL A 60 8.16 24.75 -22.01
N ARG A 61 9.07 23.90 -22.51
CA ARG A 61 8.73 22.79 -23.39
C ARG A 61 8.37 21.56 -22.52
N PRO A 62 7.24 20.89 -22.77
CA PRO A 62 6.83 19.78 -21.93
C PRO A 62 7.64 18.51 -22.22
N ILE A 63 8.08 17.83 -21.16
CA ILE A 63 8.48 16.42 -21.25
C ILE A 63 7.21 15.61 -21.53
N ARG A 64 7.28 14.70 -22.50
CA ARG A 64 6.13 13.89 -22.92
C ARG A 64 6.51 12.43 -23.16
N PHE A 65 5.68 11.52 -22.66
CA PHE A 65 5.70 10.10 -23.05
C PHE A 65 4.27 9.53 -23.10
N ILE A 66 4.07 8.47 -23.87
CA ILE A 66 2.82 7.71 -23.90
C ILE A 66 3.06 6.37 -23.21
N VAL A 67 2.11 5.96 -22.37
CA VAL A 67 1.98 4.59 -21.88
C VAL A 67 0.84 3.93 -22.65
N GLN A 68 1.10 2.78 -23.27
CA GLN A 68 0.09 2.01 -24.00
C GLN A 68 -0.04 0.60 -23.42
N SER A 69 -1.24 0.23 -22.98
CA SER A 69 -1.59 -1.11 -22.52
C SER A 69 -1.36 -2.15 -23.61
N ARG A 70 -0.59 -3.21 -23.31
CA ARG A 70 -0.47 -4.36 -24.22
C ARG A 70 -1.63 -5.34 -24.13
N GLN A 71 -2.51 -5.21 -23.14
CA GLN A 71 -3.67 -6.08 -22.94
C GLN A 71 -4.92 -5.54 -23.64
N THR A 72 -5.17 -4.24 -23.52
CA THR A 72 -6.40 -3.58 -23.99
C THR A 72 -6.18 -2.67 -25.20
N GLY A 73 -4.95 -2.19 -25.43
CA GLY A 73 -4.65 -1.20 -26.47
C GLY A 73 -4.97 0.25 -26.07
N GLU A 74 -5.57 0.45 -24.90
CA GLU A 74 -5.76 1.76 -24.26
C GLU A 74 -4.41 2.47 -24.07
N ALA A 75 -4.39 3.80 -24.20
CA ALA A 75 -3.17 4.57 -24.02
C ALA A 75 -3.44 5.90 -23.31
N VAL A 76 -2.47 6.35 -22.52
CA VAL A 76 -2.44 7.69 -21.91
C VAL A 76 -1.17 8.43 -22.31
N ARG A 77 -1.28 9.73 -22.59
CA ARG A 77 -0.14 10.64 -22.74
C ARG A 77 0.09 11.38 -21.42
N LEU A 78 1.32 11.38 -20.92
CA LEU A 78 1.74 12.27 -19.85
C LEU A 78 2.42 13.51 -20.45
N GLU A 79 2.11 14.69 -19.92
CA GLU A 79 2.78 15.96 -20.22
C GLU A 79 3.21 16.65 -18.94
N ILE A 80 4.47 17.10 -18.86
CA ILE A 80 5.08 17.70 -17.67
C ILE A 80 5.77 19.01 -18.08
N ASN A 81 5.39 20.15 -17.50
CA ASN A 81 6.08 21.44 -17.65
C ASN A 81 6.26 22.11 -16.26
N SER A 82 6.84 23.31 -16.15
CA SER A 82 7.09 23.94 -14.83
C SER A 82 5.85 24.53 -14.14
N THR A 83 4.66 24.40 -14.74
CA THR A 83 3.41 24.98 -14.23
C THR A 83 2.27 23.98 -14.11
N ASP A 84 2.39 22.80 -14.74
CA ASP A 84 1.29 21.83 -14.87
C ASP A 84 1.82 20.42 -15.18
N VAL A 85 1.09 19.41 -14.71
CA VAL A 85 1.26 18.00 -15.10
C VAL A 85 -0.09 17.41 -15.48
N GLN A 86 -0.19 16.90 -16.70
CA GLN A 86 -1.43 16.32 -17.20
C GLN A 86 -1.24 14.85 -17.59
N MET A 87 -2.24 14.03 -17.28
CA MET A 87 -2.41 12.70 -17.87
C MET A 87 -3.68 12.68 -18.72
N LEU A 88 -3.52 12.40 -20.00
CA LEU A 88 -4.56 12.51 -21.02
C LEU A 88 -4.85 11.12 -21.60
N GLN A 89 -6.06 10.60 -21.37
CA GLN A 89 -6.52 9.38 -22.01
C GLN A 89 -6.70 9.62 -23.52
N LEU A 90 -6.00 8.82 -24.32
CA LEU A 90 -6.07 8.87 -25.77
C LEU A 90 -7.29 8.07 -26.27
N PRO A 91 -8.08 8.60 -27.21
CA PRO A 91 -9.27 7.93 -27.70
C PRO A 91 -8.94 6.74 -28.63
N GLU A 92 -9.72 5.66 -28.50
CA GLU A 92 -9.75 4.58 -29.50
C GLU A 92 -10.32 5.09 -30.84
N ILE A 93 -11.37 5.92 -30.77
CA ILE A 93 -12.10 6.46 -31.93
C ILE A 93 -12.37 7.96 -31.69
N GLY A 94 -12.03 8.80 -32.67
CA GLY A 94 -12.23 10.25 -32.62
C GLY A 94 -10.96 11.03 -32.28
N PHE A 95 -11.15 12.22 -31.70
CA PHE A 95 -10.08 13.21 -31.43
C PHE A 95 -10.17 13.85 -30.03
N HIS A 96 -11.08 13.39 -29.16
CA HIS A 96 -11.26 13.96 -27.84
C HIS A 96 -10.44 13.20 -26.81
N GLU A 97 -9.37 13.85 -26.34
CA GLU A 97 -8.58 13.40 -25.20
C GLU A 97 -9.33 13.73 -23.90
N VAL A 98 -9.23 12.86 -22.89
CA VAL A 98 -9.89 13.06 -21.59
C VAL A 98 -8.83 13.20 -20.51
N ALA A 99 -8.79 14.35 -19.84
CA ALA A 99 -7.92 14.54 -18.69
C ALA A 99 -8.36 13.63 -17.53
N LEU A 100 -7.41 12.86 -17.02
CA LEU A 100 -7.58 12.04 -15.83
C LEU A 100 -7.29 12.88 -14.56
N PRO A 101 -7.87 12.51 -13.40
CA PRO A 101 -7.57 13.17 -12.14
C PRO A 101 -6.06 13.20 -11.83
N VAL A 102 -5.57 14.32 -11.33
CA VAL A 102 -4.20 14.49 -10.84
C VAL A 102 -4.27 14.96 -9.40
N ARG A 103 -3.42 14.43 -8.53
CA ARG A 103 -3.18 14.96 -7.18
C ARG A 103 -1.74 15.45 -7.11
N ASP A 104 -1.57 16.77 -7.12
CA ASP A 104 -0.28 17.41 -6.92
C ASP A 104 0.16 17.27 -5.46
N THR A 105 1.46 17.08 -5.23
CA THR A 105 2.04 16.85 -3.90
C THR A 105 3.03 17.94 -3.49
N CYS A 106 3.64 18.66 -4.43
CA CYS A 106 4.42 19.87 -4.21
C CYS A 106 4.61 20.66 -5.51
N ASP A 107 5.25 21.83 -5.41
CA ASP A 107 5.54 22.69 -6.57
C ASP A 107 6.55 22.06 -7.54
N LEU A 108 6.23 22.14 -8.84
CA LEU A 108 7.07 21.63 -9.92
C LEU A 108 8.41 22.38 -10.04
N PRO A 109 9.46 21.75 -10.58
CA PRO A 109 10.75 22.40 -10.80
C PRO A 109 10.59 23.67 -11.65
N SER A 110 11.12 24.79 -11.17
CA SER A 110 11.00 26.08 -11.87
C SER A 110 11.60 26.05 -13.28
N ALA A 111 11.08 26.90 -14.16
CA ALA A 111 11.61 27.12 -15.51
C ALA A 111 13.06 27.59 -15.46
N SER A 112 13.98 26.63 -15.67
CA SER A 112 15.41 26.78 -15.51
C SER A 112 16.09 25.84 -16.50
N LEU A 113 17.10 26.31 -17.21
CA LEU A 113 17.82 25.47 -18.18
C LEU A 113 18.70 24.47 -17.43
N ARG A 114 18.41 23.17 -17.60
CA ARG A 114 19.17 22.05 -17.03
C ARG A 114 19.49 21.05 -18.13
N ALA A 115 20.75 20.61 -18.19
CA ALA A 115 21.19 19.61 -19.15
C ALA A 115 20.56 18.22 -18.89
N SER A 116 20.24 17.93 -17.62
CA SER A 116 19.61 16.68 -17.19
C SER A 116 18.69 16.96 -16.00
N LEU A 117 17.48 16.39 -16.05
CA LEU A 117 16.50 16.30 -14.97
C LEU A 117 16.16 14.82 -14.81
N PRO A 118 16.46 14.18 -13.67
CA PRO A 118 16.09 12.80 -13.41
C PRO A 118 14.57 12.67 -13.29
N VAL A 119 13.98 11.85 -14.16
CA VAL A 119 12.55 11.52 -14.15
C VAL A 119 12.37 10.07 -13.74
N LEU A 120 11.56 9.87 -12.69
CA LEU A 120 11.07 8.55 -12.29
C LEU A 120 9.54 8.57 -12.37
N PHE A 121 8.98 7.60 -13.09
CA PHE A 121 7.55 7.36 -13.11
C PHE A 121 7.25 5.95 -12.57
N LYS A 122 6.55 5.88 -11.45
CA LYS A 122 6.21 4.63 -10.77
C LYS A 122 4.86 4.10 -11.26
N PHE A 123 4.81 2.81 -11.55
CA PHE A 123 3.61 2.05 -11.82
C PHE A 123 3.31 1.14 -10.62
N ARG A 124 2.19 1.37 -9.93
CA ARG A 124 1.59 0.47 -8.93
C ARG A 124 0.16 0.14 -9.37
N GLU A 125 -0.46 -0.87 -8.77
CA GLU A 125 -1.77 -1.40 -9.19
C GLU A 125 -2.89 -0.34 -9.27
N ASP A 126 -3.03 0.50 -8.26
CA ASP A 126 -4.15 1.47 -8.14
C ASP A 126 -3.79 2.89 -8.58
N ARG A 127 -2.50 3.22 -8.55
CA ARG A 127 -1.97 4.58 -8.72
C ARG A 127 -0.61 4.58 -9.39
N TRP A 128 -0.37 5.61 -10.21
CA TRP A 128 0.93 5.90 -10.78
C TRP A 128 1.45 7.22 -10.21
N SER A 129 2.77 7.37 -10.06
CA SER A 129 3.34 8.50 -9.32
C SER A 129 4.57 9.07 -10.05
N LEU A 130 4.58 10.39 -10.28
CA LEU A 130 5.66 11.12 -10.92
C LEU A 130 6.63 11.69 -9.89
N TYR A 131 7.92 11.46 -10.14
CA TYR A 131 9.03 12.03 -9.39
C TYR A 131 9.98 12.79 -10.32
N LEU A 132 10.38 13.98 -9.89
CA LEU A 132 11.38 14.84 -10.52
C LEU A 132 12.38 15.24 -9.43
N ASP A 133 13.68 15.23 -9.73
CA ASP A 133 14.74 15.49 -8.73
C ASP A 133 14.59 14.70 -7.43
N ASN A 134 14.21 13.42 -7.51
CA ASN A 134 13.98 12.57 -6.33
C ASN A 134 12.91 13.08 -5.34
N ARG A 135 11.94 13.90 -5.76
CA ARG A 135 10.74 14.26 -4.98
C ARG A 135 9.47 13.85 -5.73
N ILE A 136 8.44 13.41 -5.02
CA ILE A 136 7.11 13.17 -5.61
C ILE A 136 6.44 14.52 -5.93
N HIS A 137 5.94 14.68 -7.16
CA HIS A 137 5.26 15.91 -7.61
C HIS A 137 3.78 15.70 -7.90
N ALA A 138 3.40 14.54 -8.45
CA ALA A 138 2.03 14.24 -8.84
C ALA A 138 1.71 12.75 -8.71
N VAL A 139 0.47 12.44 -8.33
CA VAL A 139 -0.10 11.10 -8.27
C VAL A 139 -1.32 11.02 -9.19
N PHE A 140 -1.49 9.90 -9.85
CA PHE A 140 -2.55 9.63 -10.83
C PHE A 140 -3.29 8.34 -10.47
N PRO A 141 -4.60 8.24 -10.71
CA PRO A 141 -5.28 6.96 -10.73
C PRO A 141 -4.71 6.09 -11.85
N ALA A 142 -4.35 4.84 -11.58
CA ALA A 142 -3.89 3.93 -12.63
C ALA A 142 -5.01 3.75 -13.69
N PRO A 143 -4.80 4.11 -14.97
CA PRO A 143 -5.83 4.04 -16.01
C PRO A 143 -6.09 2.62 -16.50
N PHE A 144 -5.04 1.79 -16.56
CA PHE A 144 -5.08 0.38 -16.95
C PHE A 144 -3.96 -0.40 -16.23
N ALA A 145 -4.07 -1.73 -16.23
CA ALA A 145 -3.02 -2.62 -15.72
C ALA A 145 -1.83 -2.75 -16.69
N LEU A 146 -0.62 -2.93 -16.15
CA LEU A 146 0.53 -3.41 -16.92
C LEU A 146 0.35 -4.89 -17.33
N PRO A 147 1.01 -5.40 -18.38
CA PRO A 147 2.13 -4.84 -19.14
C PRO A 147 1.77 -3.74 -20.14
N ALA A 148 2.76 -2.87 -20.41
CA ALA A 148 2.63 -1.73 -21.33
C ALA A 148 3.87 -1.51 -22.21
N ALA A 149 3.69 -0.72 -23.27
CA ALA A 149 4.77 -0.06 -24.02
C ALA A 149 4.89 1.39 -23.57
N ILE A 150 6.12 1.92 -23.50
CA ILE A 150 6.40 3.34 -23.32
C ILE A 150 6.93 3.90 -24.63
N LEU A 151 6.28 4.94 -25.13
CA LEU A 151 6.64 5.61 -26.38
C LEU A 151 7.04 7.06 -26.15
N PHE A 152 8.02 7.54 -26.91
CA PHE A 152 8.51 8.92 -26.89
C PHE A 152 8.46 9.56 -28.30
N PRO A 153 8.35 10.90 -28.41
CA PRO A 153 8.40 11.58 -29.69
C PRO A 153 9.79 11.48 -30.36
N VAL A 154 9.87 10.96 -31.59
CA VAL A 154 11.13 10.66 -32.29
C VAL A 154 12.01 11.89 -32.52
N ASN A 155 11.40 13.07 -32.71
CA ASN A 155 12.10 14.30 -33.08
C ASN A 155 12.14 15.36 -31.96
N SER A 156 11.94 14.97 -30.69
CA SER A 156 11.97 15.93 -29.56
C SER A 156 13.34 15.94 -28.87
N GLN A 157 13.88 17.14 -28.64
CA GLN A 157 15.09 17.35 -27.82
C GLN A 157 14.90 16.99 -26.33
N LEU A 158 13.66 16.82 -25.88
CA LEU A 158 13.34 16.38 -24.51
C LEU A 158 13.08 14.87 -24.42
N SER A 159 13.18 14.13 -25.53
CA SER A 159 13.11 12.67 -25.45
C SER A 159 14.42 12.11 -24.91
N PRO A 160 14.37 11.16 -23.96
CA PRO A 160 15.57 10.55 -23.42
C PRO A 160 16.28 9.72 -24.48
N SER A 161 17.61 9.75 -24.47
CA SER A 161 18.43 8.83 -25.26
C SER A 161 18.37 7.39 -24.72
N ILE A 162 18.17 7.26 -23.41
CA ILE A 162 18.07 5.98 -22.69
C ILE A 162 16.93 6.09 -21.67
N ALA A 163 16.01 5.12 -21.69
CA ALA A 163 15.00 4.92 -20.68
C ALA A 163 14.96 3.44 -20.27
N ARG A 164 14.73 3.15 -18.99
CA ARG A 164 14.69 1.78 -18.46
C ARG A 164 13.45 1.52 -17.61
N PHE A 165 12.87 0.32 -17.74
CA PHE A 165 11.88 -0.19 -16.80
C PHE A 165 12.56 -1.14 -15.81
N GLN A 166 12.49 -0.81 -14.53
CA GLN A 166 12.91 -1.64 -13.42
C GLN A 166 11.67 -2.27 -12.77
N PRO A 167 11.47 -3.59 -12.89
CA PRO A 167 10.49 -4.30 -12.07
C PRO A 167 10.74 -4.06 -10.57
N VAL A 168 9.67 -3.83 -9.82
CA VAL A 168 9.71 -3.71 -8.36
C VAL A 168 8.70 -4.70 -7.79
N PRO A 169 9.11 -5.67 -6.96
CA PRO A 169 8.17 -6.53 -6.24
C PRO A 169 7.54 -5.78 -5.08
N ARG A 170 6.32 -6.16 -4.70
CA ARG A 170 5.75 -5.76 -3.40
C ARG A 170 6.62 -6.31 -2.28
N VAL A 171 6.84 -5.49 -1.26
CA VAL A 171 7.67 -5.87 -0.12
C VAL A 171 6.83 -6.59 0.94
N ASP A 172 7.34 -7.73 1.37
CA ASP A 172 6.97 -8.40 2.62
C ASP A 172 8.28 -8.92 3.23
N TYR A 173 8.56 -8.55 4.47
CA TYR A 173 9.78 -8.89 5.19
C TYR A 173 9.50 -8.84 6.70
N SER A 174 9.96 -9.85 7.43
CA SER A 174 9.93 -9.84 8.88
C SER A 174 11.22 -10.40 9.46
N THR A 175 11.64 -9.91 10.63
CA THR A 175 12.69 -10.53 11.42
C THR A 175 12.50 -10.30 12.91
N ASP A 176 12.68 -11.39 13.63
CA ASP A 176 12.78 -11.60 15.08
C ASP A 176 14.26 -11.74 15.52
N PHE A 177 15.19 -11.34 14.64
CA PHE A 177 16.63 -11.50 14.78
C PHE A 177 17.11 -12.93 15.10
N MET A 178 16.31 -13.95 14.80
CA MET A 178 16.72 -15.36 14.93
C MET A 178 17.87 -15.65 13.96
N ILE A 179 19.01 -16.06 14.51
CA ILE A 179 20.23 -16.38 13.75
C ILE A 179 20.52 -17.88 13.76
N GLU A 180 21.09 -18.37 12.66
CA GLU A 180 21.64 -19.73 12.61
C GLU A 180 22.91 -19.83 13.49
N GLU A 181 23.03 -20.92 14.25
CA GLU A 181 24.17 -21.14 15.14
C GLU A 181 25.46 -21.27 14.32
N GLY A 182 26.46 -20.44 14.64
CA GLY A 182 27.73 -20.40 13.89
C GLY A 182 27.72 -19.53 12.63
N ALA A 183 26.64 -18.79 12.33
CA ALA A 183 26.60 -17.87 11.19
C ALA A 183 27.74 -16.83 11.22
N ALA A 184 28.54 -16.79 10.14
CA ALA A 184 29.74 -15.94 10.05
C ALA A 184 29.44 -14.42 10.08
N ASN A 185 28.23 -14.01 9.69
CA ASN A 185 27.75 -12.64 9.86
C ASN A 185 26.34 -12.67 10.47
N GLN A 186 26.27 -12.60 11.80
CA GLN A 186 25.04 -12.61 12.58
C GLN A 186 24.09 -11.43 12.30
N LEU A 187 24.56 -10.36 11.66
CA LEU A 187 23.71 -9.21 11.32
C LEU A 187 23.17 -9.27 9.88
N TYR A 188 23.65 -10.16 9.00
CA TYR A 188 23.17 -10.19 7.61
C TYR A 188 21.64 -10.41 7.55
N PRO A 189 20.86 -9.64 6.76
CA PRO A 189 21.27 -8.67 5.74
C PRO A 189 21.43 -7.20 6.21
N TRP A 190 21.40 -6.93 7.50
CA TRP A 190 21.53 -5.59 8.07
C TRP A 190 22.96 -5.02 7.96
N VAL A 191 23.04 -3.76 7.55
CA VAL A 191 24.27 -2.99 7.35
C VAL A 191 24.33 -1.86 8.38
N ARG A 192 25.42 -1.83 9.14
CA ARG A 192 25.71 -0.77 10.12
C ARG A 192 26.20 0.48 9.38
N GLN A 193 25.49 1.59 9.52
CA GLN A 193 25.89 2.89 8.99
C GLN A 193 26.69 3.66 10.05
N ALA A 194 26.21 3.64 11.30
CA ALA A 194 26.89 4.27 12.44
C ALA A 194 26.59 3.56 13.77
N GLY A 195 27.51 3.68 14.73
CA GLY A 195 27.33 3.21 16.13
C GLY A 195 27.58 1.71 16.38
N SER A 196 27.31 1.28 17.62
CA SER A 196 27.42 -0.13 18.04
C SER A 196 26.12 -0.85 17.73
N TRP A 197 26.22 -1.98 17.03
CA TRP A 197 25.10 -2.89 16.78
C TRP A 197 25.58 -4.34 16.81
N ARG A 198 24.80 -5.21 17.47
CA ARG A 198 25.10 -6.64 17.64
C ARG A 198 23.85 -7.42 18.05
N ILE A 199 23.87 -8.72 17.83
CA ILE A 199 22.85 -9.61 18.40
C ILE A 199 23.08 -9.74 19.92
N HIS A 200 21.98 -9.87 20.64
CA HIS A 200 21.91 -10.11 22.08
C HIS A 200 21.09 -11.37 22.34
N THR A 201 21.50 -12.17 23.32
CA THR A 201 20.81 -13.40 23.70
C THR A 201 20.12 -13.28 25.06
N ALA A 202 19.02 -13.99 25.24
CA ALA A 202 18.34 -14.13 26.53
C ALA A 202 19.26 -14.76 27.60
N LEU A 203 20.27 -15.54 27.19
CA LEU A 203 21.32 -16.06 28.08
C LEU A 203 22.16 -14.94 28.68
N ASP A 204 22.53 -13.90 27.91
CA ASP A 204 23.28 -12.75 28.43
C ASP A 204 22.49 -12.05 29.55
N GLU A 205 21.17 -11.96 29.42
CA GLU A 205 20.30 -11.34 30.43
C GLU A 205 20.20 -12.22 31.69
N ALA A 206 19.95 -13.52 31.53
CA ALA A 206 19.90 -14.47 32.64
C ALA A 206 21.18 -14.44 33.50
N LEU A 207 22.36 -14.36 32.88
CA LEU A 207 23.64 -14.26 33.58
C LEU A 207 23.82 -12.98 34.42
N THR A 208 22.99 -11.95 34.22
CA THR A 208 23.04 -10.67 34.96
C THR A 208 21.96 -10.51 36.03
N ARG A 209 20.93 -11.37 36.04
CA ARG A 209 19.79 -11.28 36.95
C ARG A 209 20.13 -11.82 38.35
N PRO A 210 19.92 -11.08 39.45
CA PRO A 210 20.23 -11.51 40.82
C PRO A 210 19.59 -12.84 41.24
N GLU A 211 18.40 -13.13 40.71
CA GLU A 211 17.60 -14.32 41.00
C GLU A 211 18.02 -15.58 40.24
N THR A 212 19.00 -15.51 39.34
CA THR A 212 19.40 -16.66 38.51
C THR A 212 20.38 -17.57 39.25
N ASP A 213 20.07 -18.87 39.32
CA ASP A 213 21.04 -19.88 39.76
C ASP A 213 22.14 -20.07 38.71
N LEU A 214 23.21 -19.29 38.86
CA LEU A 214 24.41 -19.33 38.03
C LEU A 214 25.10 -20.71 37.99
N ALA A 215 24.87 -21.59 38.97
CA ALA A 215 25.39 -22.96 38.97
C ALA A 215 24.51 -23.88 38.12
N GLN A 216 23.19 -23.69 38.12
CA GLN A 216 22.26 -24.38 37.23
C GLN A 216 22.43 -23.92 35.77
N THR A 217 22.50 -22.61 35.50
CA THR A 217 22.72 -22.07 34.15
C THR A 217 24.04 -22.53 33.53
N LYS A 218 25.09 -22.77 34.33
CA LYS A 218 26.35 -23.37 33.85
C LYS A 218 26.25 -24.86 33.53
N ARG A 219 25.30 -25.59 34.11
CA ARG A 219 25.07 -27.03 33.86
C ARG A 219 24.10 -27.27 32.70
N ALA A 220 23.10 -26.41 32.57
CA ALA A 220 22.09 -26.45 31.53
C ALA A 220 21.87 -25.01 31.02
N PRO A 221 22.68 -24.53 30.07
CA PRO A 221 22.53 -23.18 29.53
C PRO A 221 21.17 -23.02 28.82
N LEU A 222 20.66 -21.80 28.86
CA LEU A 222 19.56 -21.38 28.00
C LEU A 222 20.08 -21.38 26.55
N THR A 223 19.32 -22.02 25.67
CA THR A 223 19.67 -22.28 24.27
C THR A 223 18.44 -21.96 23.42
N ALA A 224 18.64 -21.69 22.12
CA ALA A 224 17.58 -21.16 21.24
C ALA A 224 16.38 -22.12 21.07
N ASP A 225 16.57 -23.42 21.28
CA ASP A 225 15.51 -24.44 21.31
C ASP A 225 14.55 -24.31 22.52
N LYS A 226 14.93 -23.54 23.55
CA LYS A 226 14.18 -23.40 24.81
C LYS A 226 13.47 -22.06 24.98
N SER A 227 13.71 -21.09 24.10
CA SER A 227 13.01 -19.80 24.13
C SER A 227 12.64 -19.33 22.71
N PRO A 228 11.36 -19.05 22.42
CA PRO A 228 10.95 -18.46 21.14
C PRO A 228 11.44 -17.02 20.95
N ASN A 229 11.82 -16.32 22.03
CA ASN A 229 12.39 -14.97 22.01
C ASN A 229 13.83 -15.02 22.56
N PHE A 230 14.67 -15.90 22.02
CA PHE A 230 16.05 -16.07 22.49
C PHE A 230 17.00 -14.98 21.98
N TYR A 231 16.75 -14.44 20.79
CA TYR A 231 17.56 -13.40 20.17
C TYR A 231 16.82 -12.06 20.15
N SER A 232 17.58 -10.96 20.10
CA SER A 232 17.10 -9.60 19.82
C SER A 232 18.29 -8.76 19.33
N LEU A 233 18.04 -7.60 18.73
CA LEU A 233 19.10 -6.66 18.33
C LEU A 233 19.42 -5.71 19.49
N LYS A 234 20.71 -5.50 19.78
CA LYS A 234 21.20 -4.40 20.62
C LYS A 234 21.85 -3.31 19.78
N GLY A 235 21.53 -2.05 20.12
CA GLY A 235 22.01 -0.86 19.41
C GLY A 235 22.26 0.32 20.33
N GLY A 236 23.32 1.09 20.08
CA GLY A 236 23.67 2.27 20.89
C GLY A 236 24.83 3.11 20.35
N GLY A 237 25.08 4.25 21.00
CA GLY A 237 26.05 5.25 20.58
C GLY A 237 25.38 6.57 20.13
N LYS A 238 26.18 7.48 19.58
CA LYS A 238 25.73 8.79 19.09
C LYS A 238 25.26 8.70 17.64
N ASN A 239 24.00 9.06 17.37
CA ASN A 239 23.36 8.97 16.05
C ASN A 239 23.62 7.61 15.34
N ALA A 240 23.55 6.52 16.10
CA ALA A 240 23.74 5.18 15.59
C ALA A 240 22.59 4.81 14.63
N ILE A 241 22.93 4.23 13.48
CA ILE A 241 21.98 3.81 12.44
C ILE A 241 22.40 2.43 11.91
N ILE A 242 21.43 1.53 11.79
CA ILE A 242 21.54 0.26 11.07
C ILE A 242 20.37 0.12 10.09
N THR A 243 20.64 -0.38 8.89
CA THR A 243 19.65 -0.42 7.80
C THR A 243 19.62 -1.76 7.07
N THR A 244 18.48 -2.13 6.50
CA THR A 244 18.29 -3.29 5.63
C THR A 244 17.36 -2.96 4.45
N GLY A 245 17.30 -3.85 3.47
CA GLY A 245 16.43 -3.71 2.29
C GLY A 245 17.03 -2.94 1.13
N TYR A 246 16.16 -2.37 0.29
CA TYR A 246 16.52 -1.78 -1.01
C TYR A 246 16.02 -0.34 -1.16
N ASP A 247 16.72 0.46 -1.97
CA ASP A 247 16.41 1.89 -2.13
C ASP A 247 15.10 2.19 -2.87
N TYR A 248 14.42 1.16 -3.38
CA TYR A 248 13.12 1.25 -4.06
C TYR A 248 11.92 0.86 -3.19
N PHE A 249 12.12 0.54 -1.90
CA PHE A 249 11.02 0.24 -0.98
C PHE A 249 10.12 1.47 -0.82
N ASP A 250 8.84 1.31 -1.15
CA ASP A 250 7.78 2.31 -1.03
C ASP A 250 6.44 1.69 -0.63
N ASN A 251 5.47 2.54 -0.32
CA ASN A 251 4.06 2.18 -0.09
C ASN A 251 3.89 0.95 0.83
N TYR A 252 4.37 1.10 2.06
CA TYR A 252 4.50 0.03 3.04
C TYR A 252 4.07 0.46 4.46
N GLN A 253 3.81 -0.54 5.29
CA GLN A 253 3.75 -0.45 6.74
C GLN A 253 5.04 -1.08 7.29
N LEU A 254 5.82 -0.30 8.02
CA LEU A 254 6.97 -0.75 8.80
C LEU A 254 6.62 -0.67 10.27
N THR A 255 6.77 -1.76 11.02
CA THR A 255 6.76 -1.77 12.48
C THR A 255 8.07 -2.34 13.02
N GLY A 256 8.40 -1.98 14.26
CA GLY A 256 9.47 -2.61 15.02
C GLY A 256 9.29 -2.35 16.50
N SER A 257 9.47 -3.40 17.30
CA SER A 257 9.46 -3.33 18.76
C SER A 257 10.79 -2.74 19.26
N LEU A 258 10.74 -1.93 20.30
CA LEU A 258 11.94 -1.52 21.05
C LEU A 258 11.68 -1.44 22.54
N GLN A 259 12.77 -1.50 23.33
CA GLN A 259 12.75 -1.31 24.77
C GLN A 259 13.56 -0.05 25.11
N PRO A 260 12.92 1.14 25.18
CA PRO A 260 13.61 2.39 25.46
C PRO A 260 14.04 2.51 26.94
N ASP A 261 15.19 3.16 27.13
CA ASP A 261 15.74 3.67 28.40
C ASP A 261 16.22 5.11 28.08
N GLU A 262 16.98 5.76 28.95
CA GLU A 262 17.46 7.13 28.75
C GLU A 262 18.15 7.37 27.38
N GLY A 263 17.66 8.36 26.62
CA GLY A 263 18.13 8.68 25.27
C GLY A 263 17.01 8.76 24.23
N GLU A 264 17.38 8.72 22.94
CA GLU A 264 16.45 8.73 21.81
C GLU A 264 16.64 7.47 20.95
N ALA A 265 15.56 6.79 20.56
CA ALA A 265 15.61 5.60 19.71
C ALA A 265 14.32 5.39 18.91
N GLY A 266 14.40 4.63 17.81
CA GLY A 266 13.21 4.26 17.05
C GLY A 266 13.50 3.82 15.61
N LEU A 267 12.51 3.96 14.73
CA LEU A 267 12.55 3.49 13.35
C LEU A 267 13.21 4.52 12.42
N VAL A 268 13.98 4.02 11.46
CA VAL A 268 14.46 4.75 10.28
C VAL A 268 13.74 4.23 9.04
N PHE A 269 13.34 5.14 8.15
CA PHE A 269 12.67 4.79 6.92
C PHE A 269 13.04 5.74 5.78
N TYR A 270 12.90 5.25 4.54
CA TYR A 270 13.36 5.93 3.34
C TYR A 270 14.84 6.37 3.43
N TYR A 271 15.70 5.55 4.04
CA TYR A 271 17.12 5.85 4.14
C TYR A 271 17.81 5.71 2.79
N ARG A 272 18.50 6.77 2.40
CA ARG A 272 19.30 6.86 1.18
C ARG A 272 20.61 7.53 1.54
N ALA A 273 21.69 6.97 1.02
CA ALA A 273 23.00 7.59 1.03
C ALA A 273 23.49 7.64 -0.42
N LYS A 274 24.03 8.78 -0.85
CA LYS A 274 24.72 8.84 -2.13
C LYS A 274 26.01 8.02 -2.03
N GLU A 275 26.11 6.93 -2.79
CA GLU A 275 27.36 6.17 -2.87
C GLU A 275 28.48 7.09 -3.37
N PRO A 276 29.67 7.08 -2.72
CA PRO A 276 30.83 7.81 -3.21
C PRO A 276 31.19 7.35 -4.63
N ASP A 277 31.60 8.29 -5.48
CA ASP A 277 32.14 7.94 -6.79
C ASP A 277 33.39 7.06 -6.60
N PRO A 278 33.39 5.80 -7.10
CA PRO A 278 34.51 4.88 -6.89
C PRO A 278 35.81 5.38 -7.55
N ASP A 279 35.72 6.26 -8.56
CA ASP A 279 36.87 6.83 -9.26
C ASP A 279 37.35 8.17 -8.64
N ALA A 280 36.68 8.68 -7.61
CA ALA A 280 37.11 9.88 -6.89
C ALA A 280 38.37 9.59 -6.04
N ALA A 281 39.50 10.18 -6.44
CA ALA A 281 40.83 9.91 -5.90
C ALA A 281 41.09 10.40 -4.45
N ASP A 282 40.10 11.00 -3.77
CA ASP A 282 40.20 11.43 -2.38
C ASP A 282 38.84 11.28 -1.66
N GLN A 283 38.65 10.14 -1.00
CA GLN A 283 37.39 9.78 -0.32
C GLN A 283 37.39 10.15 1.17
N THR A 284 38.46 10.76 1.67
CA THR A 284 38.61 11.14 3.08
C THR A 284 38.03 12.51 3.38
N GLY A 285 36.79 12.55 3.88
CA GLY A 285 36.18 13.75 4.48
C GLY A 285 35.09 14.44 3.65
N ILE A 286 34.69 13.88 2.50
CA ILE A 286 33.45 14.27 1.82
C ILE A 286 32.28 13.79 2.69
N PRO A 287 31.36 14.66 3.15
CA PRO A 287 30.17 14.24 3.86
C PRO A 287 29.33 13.33 2.96
N VAL A 288 28.92 12.17 3.46
CA VAL A 288 27.93 11.35 2.77
C VAL A 288 26.64 12.15 2.71
N ASP A 289 26.12 12.34 1.51
CA ASP A 289 24.83 13.01 1.31
C ASP A 289 23.72 12.00 1.65
N GLU A 290 23.33 12.02 2.92
CA GLU A 290 22.29 11.16 3.50
C GLU A 290 20.95 11.89 3.56
N GLU A 291 19.90 11.19 3.13
CA GLU A 291 18.51 11.57 3.33
C GLU A 291 17.76 10.41 3.98
N PHE A 292 17.06 10.68 5.08
CA PHE A 292 16.17 9.70 5.70
C PHE A 292 15.12 10.36 6.58
N TYR A 293 14.09 9.59 6.92
CA TYR A 293 13.09 9.97 7.91
C TYR A 293 13.18 9.01 9.11
N ALA A 294 12.78 9.49 10.28
CA ALA A 294 12.78 8.69 11.49
C ALA A 294 11.59 9.01 12.39
N LEU A 295 11.03 7.95 12.99
CA LEU A 295 10.07 8.01 14.06
C LEU A 295 10.76 7.52 15.33
N THR A 296 11.03 8.43 16.26
CA THR A 296 11.76 8.14 17.50
C THR A 296 10.94 8.44 18.74
N VAL A 297 11.18 7.68 19.80
CA VAL A 297 10.86 8.09 21.17
C VAL A 297 12.09 8.68 21.83
N GLN A 298 11.90 9.75 22.59
CA GLN A 298 12.89 10.33 23.48
C GLN A 298 12.42 10.11 24.92
N MET A 299 13.28 9.47 25.70
CA MET A 299 13.12 9.33 27.14
C MET A 299 13.92 10.43 27.87
N HIS A 300 13.31 10.99 28.91
CA HIS A 300 13.83 11.98 29.83
C HIS A 300 13.57 11.52 31.28
N GLY A 301 14.49 10.75 31.85
CA GLY A 301 14.30 10.15 33.19
C GLY A 301 13.09 9.20 33.26
N SER A 302 12.56 9.00 34.46
CA SER A 302 11.53 7.99 34.77
C SER A 302 10.10 8.52 34.91
N ILE A 303 9.82 9.79 34.60
CA ILE A 303 8.47 10.37 34.70
C ILE A 303 7.69 10.07 33.40
N PRO A 304 6.62 9.24 33.41
CA PRO A 304 6.02 8.74 32.16
C PRO A 304 5.44 9.84 31.26
N ASP A 305 4.76 10.85 31.82
CA ASP A 305 4.08 11.89 31.04
C ASP A 305 5.02 12.91 30.37
N GLN A 306 6.33 12.74 30.51
CA GLN A 306 7.36 13.65 29.97
C GLN A 306 8.07 13.09 28.74
N GLN A 307 7.80 11.85 28.35
CA GLN A 307 8.42 11.25 27.17
C GLN A 307 7.81 11.81 25.89
N GLU A 308 8.61 11.86 24.82
CA GLU A 308 8.18 12.44 23.54
C GLU A 308 8.34 11.44 22.40
N ILE A 309 7.27 11.24 21.63
CA ILE A 309 7.36 10.64 20.29
C ILE A 309 7.54 11.76 19.25
N ARG A 310 8.44 11.53 18.30
CA ARG A 310 8.98 12.54 17.38
C ARG A 310 9.11 11.96 15.98
N LEU A 311 8.52 12.64 15.01
CA LEU A 311 8.69 12.36 13.59
C LEU A 311 9.56 13.46 12.98
N TRP A 312 10.68 13.08 12.37
CA TRP A 312 11.65 14.02 11.80
C TRP A 312 12.27 13.53 10.49
N HIS A 313 12.73 14.51 9.71
CA HIS A 313 13.44 14.35 8.45
C HIS A 313 14.89 14.79 8.64
N PHE A 314 15.84 14.05 8.10
CA PHE A 314 17.24 14.41 8.02
C PHE A 314 17.67 14.49 6.57
N GLN A 315 18.26 15.63 6.19
CA GLN A 315 18.79 15.87 4.85
C GLN A 315 19.94 16.89 4.93
N HIS A 316 20.98 16.71 4.11
CA HIS A 316 22.12 17.64 4.03
C HIS A 316 22.76 17.96 5.41
N GLY A 317 22.83 16.98 6.31
CA GLY A 317 23.36 17.16 7.67
C GLY A 317 22.43 17.85 8.68
N GLN A 318 21.19 18.20 8.29
CA GLN A 318 20.24 18.93 9.14
C GLN A 318 19.01 18.08 9.49
N ARG A 319 18.60 18.13 10.77
CA ARG A 319 17.36 17.52 11.26
C ARG A 319 16.23 18.56 11.31
N ARG A 320 15.13 18.31 10.60
CA ARG A 320 13.85 19.05 10.68
C ARG A 320 12.79 18.19 11.35
N TYR A 321 12.19 18.68 12.44
CA TYR A 321 11.02 18.03 13.04
C TYR A 321 9.78 18.27 12.20
N LEU A 322 9.00 17.21 11.97
CA LEU A 322 7.73 17.23 11.25
C LEU A 322 6.56 17.21 12.24
N ALA A 323 6.63 16.36 13.26
CA ALA A 323 5.64 16.28 14.33
C ALA A 323 6.28 15.83 15.66
N ARG A 324 5.67 16.25 16.78
CA ARG A 324 6.07 15.88 18.16
C ARG A 324 4.83 15.80 19.05
N ALA A 325 4.76 14.81 19.92
CA ALA A 325 3.72 14.66 20.93
C ALA A 325 4.32 14.11 22.23
N ARG A 326 3.68 14.40 23.36
CA ARG A 326 3.99 13.73 24.64
C ARG A 326 3.18 12.45 24.75
N VAL A 327 3.81 11.40 25.27
CA VAL A 327 3.22 10.07 25.42
C VAL A 327 3.60 9.48 26.78
N PRO A 328 2.67 8.84 27.51
CA PRO A 328 2.94 8.24 28.80
C PRO A 328 3.72 6.92 28.63
N LEU A 329 5.05 6.98 28.68
CA LEU A 329 5.93 5.82 28.45
C LEU A 329 6.84 5.52 29.64
N TYR A 330 6.94 4.25 30.01
CA TYR A 330 7.80 3.79 31.10
C TYR A 330 9.16 3.31 30.57
N GLN A 331 10.22 3.56 31.34
CA GLN A 331 11.54 3.00 31.03
C GLN A 331 11.49 1.48 31.06
N ARG A 332 12.16 0.85 30.07
CA ARG A 332 12.26 -0.61 29.90
C ARG A 332 10.93 -1.34 29.70
N GLN A 333 9.84 -0.63 29.46
CA GLN A 333 8.66 -1.20 28.82
C GLN A 333 9.01 -1.52 27.36
N TRP A 334 8.47 -2.62 26.80
CA TRP A 334 8.51 -2.79 25.35
C TRP A 334 7.40 -1.95 24.72
N ILE A 335 7.68 -1.34 23.57
CA ILE A 335 6.71 -0.62 22.74
C ILE A 335 6.92 -1.00 21.29
N GLN A 336 5.86 -0.96 20.48
CA GLN A 336 5.92 -1.08 19.03
C GLN A 336 5.73 0.27 18.37
N LEU A 337 6.76 0.75 17.68
CA LEU A 337 6.62 1.87 16.75
C LEU A 337 6.17 1.37 15.38
N GLY A 338 5.39 2.19 14.69
CA GLY A 338 4.95 1.91 13.32
C GLY A 338 4.93 3.14 12.44
N VAL A 339 5.22 2.97 11.15
CA VAL A 339 4.95 3.96 10.10
C VAL A 339 4.23 3.28 8.93
N LYS A 340 3.08 3.83 8.53
CA LYS A 340 2.34 3.47 7.31
C LYS A 340 2.55 4.60 6.29
N ILE A 341 3.05 4.26 5.11
CA ILE A 341 3.44 5.23 4.07
C ILE A 341 2.64 4.97 2.81
N THR A 342 2.05 6.01 2.22
CA THR A 342 1.37 5.95 0.92
C THR A 342 1.58 7.26 0.14
N ASP A 343 2.34 7.21 -0.96
CA ASP A 343 2.70 8.37 -1.80
C ASP A 343 3.40 9.50 -1.02
N ASP A 344 2.65 10.53 -0.63
CA ASP A 344 3.05 11.70 0.16
C ASP A 344 2.61 11.63 1.63
N LEU A 345 1.79 10.64 2.00
CA LEU A 345 1.23 10.49 3.33
C LEU A 345 2.13 9.62 4.23
N ILE A 346 2.52 10.15 5.39
CA ILE A 346 3.08 9.38 6.50
C ILE A 346 2.03 9.34 7.62
N ILE A 347 1.67 8.13 8.05
CA ILE A 347 0.92 7.88 9.29
C ILE A 347 1.90 7.21 10.25
N ALA A 348 2.07 7.76 11.45
CA ALA A 348 2.94 7.22 12.50
C ALA A 348 2.12 6.69 13.67
N ASN A 349 2.47 5.51 14.16
CA ASN A 349 1.75 4.78 15.17
C ASN A 349 2.66 4.40 16.36
N LEU A 350 2.04 4.29 17.54
CA LEU A 350 2.60 3.73 18.76
C LEU A 350 1.60 2.68 19.27
N ASP A 351 2.05 1.44 19.43
CA ASP A 351 1.24 0.31 19.90
C ASP A 351 -0.09 0.18 19.12
N GLY A 352 0.02 0.25 17.79
CA GLY A 352 -1.10 0.23 16.85
C GLY A 352 -1.89 1.54 16.72
N PHE A 353 -1.92 2.41 17.73
CA PHE A 353 -2.65 3.68 17.71
C PHE A 353 -1.97 4.74 16.84
N GLU A 354 -2.75 5.47 16.03
CA GLU A 354 -2.24 6.59 15.24
C GLU A 354 -1.92 7.80 16.12
N VAL A 355 -0.69 8.31 16.00
CA VAL A 355 -0.20 9.48 16.75
C VAL A 355 0.01 10.69 15.83
N PHE A 356 0.49 10.45 14.60
CA PHE A 356 0.66 11.52 13.60
C PHE A 356 0.13 11.09 12.24
N ARG A 357 -0.45 12.06 11.51
CA ARG A 357 -0.78 11.98 10.09
C ARG A 357 -0.28 13.25 9.42
N ILE A 358 0.70 13.13 8.53
CA ILE A 358 1.31 14.27 7.84
C ILE A 358 1.45 14.00 6.34
N ARG A 359 1.37 15.07 5.54
CA ARG A 359 1.74 15.05 4.12
C ARG A 359 3.10 15.71 3.94
N GLU A 360 3.96 15.08 3.16
CA GLU A 360 5.35 15.49 2.93
C GLU A 360 5.78 14.98 1.55
N ALA A 361 6.56 15.76 0.80
CA ALA A 361 7.01 15.37 -0.54
C ALA A 361 8.11 14.31 -0.47
N LEU A 362 7.73 13.05 -0.28
CA LEU A 362 8.68 11.97 -0.02
C LEU A 362 9.57 11.64 -1.24
N PRO A 363 10.79 11.11 -1.00
CA PRO A 363 11.62 10.57 -2.06
C PRO A 363 11.06 9.27 -2.67
N PRO A 364 11.64 8.80 -3.79
CA PRO A 364 11.35 7.53 -4.47
C PRO A 364 11.29 6.24 -3.65
N GLY A 365 11.55 6.26 -2.35
CA GLY A 365 11.76 5.09 -1.51
C GLY A 365 13.14 5.12 -0.85
N GLY A 366 13.44 4.11 -0.05
CA GLY A 366 14.73 3.98 0.62
C GLY A 366 14.75 2.80 1.58
N LYS A 367 15.93 2.49 2.11
CA LYS A 367 16.14 1.42 3.08
C LYS A 367 15.37 1.69 4.38
N ILE A 368 15.06 0.62 5.12
CA ILE A 368 14.46 0.68 6.46
C ILE A 368 15.53 0.40 7.51
N GLY A 369 15.31 0.79 8.76
CA GLY A 369 16.33 0.64 9.79
C GLY A 369 15.88 1.00 11.21
N PHE A 370 16.86 1.04 12.10
CA PHE A 370 16.73 1.57 13.45
C PHE A 370 17.71 2.71 13.70
N PHE A 371 17.30 3.64 14.57
CA PHE A 371 18.08 4.76 15.09
C PHE A 371 18.28 4.59 16.60
N ALA A 372 19.48 4.91 17.09
CA ALA A 372 19.74 5.07 18.52
C ALA A 372 20.69 6.25 18.78
N ASN A 373 20.37 7.08 19.77
CA ASN A 373 21.21 8.16 20.27
C ASN A 373 21.18 8.14 21.79
N THR A 374 22.06 7.33 22.37
CA THR A 374 22.09 6.97 23.79
C THR A 374 23.47 6.40 24.16
N GLU A 375 23.85 6.54 25.44
CA GLU A 375 25.10 5.99 25.97
C GLU A 375 25.01 4.49 26.28
N LYS A 376 23.81 3.96 26.51
CA LYS A 376 23.57 2.55 26.84
C LYS A 376 22.93 1.83 25.66
N GLU A 377 23.34 0.59 25.37
CA GLU A 377 22.72 -0.20 24.30
C GLU A 377 21.26 -0.55 24.65
N LEU A 378 20.33 -0.16 23.77
CA LEU A 378 18.89 -0.47 23.85
C LEU A 378 18.58 -1.73 23.05
N ARG A 379 17.39 -2.32 23.29
CA ARG A 379 16.91 -3.50 22.56
C ARG A 379 15.89 -3.15 21.49
N PHE A 380 15.93 -3.88 20.39
CA PHE A 380 15.06 -3.79 19.23
C PHE A 380 14.68 -5.20 18.76
N ASP A 381 13.44 -5.39 18.31
CA ASP A 381 12.90 -6.69 17.90
C ASP A 381 11.69 -6.56 16.95
N ASP A 382 11.08 -7.68 16.58
CA ASP A 382 9.81 -7.79 15.83
C ASP A 382 9.67 -6.83 14.63
N VAL A 383 10.71 -6.76 13.80
CA VAL A 383 10.65 -5.94 12.58
C VAL A 383 9.68 -6.59 11.60
N ARG A 384 8.71 -5.82 11.12
CA ARG A 384 7.77 -6.26 10.10
C ARG A 384 7.54 -5.14 9.09
N LEU A 385 7.75 -5.45 7.82
CA LEU A 385 7.61 -4.55 6.68
C LEU A 385 6.68 -5.21 5.67
N GLN A 386 5.51 -4.62 5.41
CA GLN A 386 4.52 -5.18 4.49
C GLN A 386 3.97 -4.12 3.55
N ASN A 387 3.56 -4.51 2.34
CA ASN A 387 2.87 -3.60 1.43
C ASN A 387 1.61 -3.00 2.08
N PHE A 388 1.50 -1.68 2.05
CA PHE A 388 0.39 -0.95 2.61
C PHE A 388 -0.47 -0.39 1.48
N SER A 389 -1.73 -0.82 1.47
CA SER A 389 -2.69 -0.55 0.39
C SER A 389 -4.05 -0.10 0.91
N LYS A 390 -4.16 0.24 2.20
CA LYS A 390 -5.34 0.86 2.80
C LYS A 390 -5.41 2.33 2.38
N THR A 391 -6.53 2.75 1.83
CA THR A 391 -6.84 4.14 1.46
C THR A 391 -8.15 4.52 2.11
N THR A 392 -8.10 5.44 3.08
CA THR A 392 -9.28 6.13 3.61
C THR A 392 -9.61 7.29 2.67
N LEU A 393 -10.88 7.47 2.34
CA LEU A 393 -11.37 8.54 1.47
C LEU A 393 -11.95 9.64 2.36
N GLU A 394 -11.09 10.49 2.90
CA GLU A 394 -11.42 11.49 3.94
C GLU A 394 -12.42 12.56 3.47
N ASN A 395 -12.55 12.73 2.16
CA ASN A 395 -13.33 13.79 1.51
C ASN A 395 -13.64 13.45 0.04
N LEU A 396 -14.49 14.26 -0.59
CA LEU A 396 -14.90 14.08 -1.98
C LEU A 396 -13.76 14.17 -3.00
N ARG A 397 -12.65 14.88 -2.74
CA ARG A 397 -11.47 14.87 -3.62
C ARG A 397 -10.85 13.47 -3.69
N ASP A 398 -10.66 12.82 -2.54
CA ASP A 398 -10.13 11.45 -2.48
C ASP A 398 -11.10 10.44 -3.13
N ILE A 399 -12.41 10.62 -2.92
CA ILE A 399 -13.45 9.81 -3.59
C ILE A 399 -13.39 10.00 -5.11
N ARG A 400 -13.27 11.24 -5.61
CA ARG A 400 -13.11 11.56 -7.04
C ARG A 400 -11.84 10.97 -7.65
N PHE A 401 -10.75 10.93 -6.89
CA PHE A 401 -9.48 10.34 -7.29
C PHE A 401 -9.54 8.79 -7.38
N CYS A 402 -10.18 8.15 -6.40
CA CYS A 402 -10.35 6.70 -6.37
C CYS A 402 -11.49 6.19 -7.28
N GLN A 403 -12.43 7.04 -7.68
CA GLN A 403 -13.54 6.69 -8.55
C GLN A 403 -13.10 6.15 -9.91
N TRP A 404 -13.77 5.09 -10.34
CA TRP A 404 -13.71 4.61 -11.71
C TRP A 404 -15.02 4.84 -12.48
N ARG A 405 -16.19 4.68 -11.85
CA ARG A 405 -17.50 4.96 -12.49
C ARG A 405 -18.50 5.53 -11.49
N HIS A 406 -19.43 6.34 -11.98
CA HIS A 406 -20.46 7.02 -11.19
C HIS A 406 -21.58 7.55 -12.07
N SER A 407 -22.81 7.56 -11.54
CA SER A 407 -24.03 7.91 -12.26
C SER A 407 -24.59 9.31 -11.99
N GLY A 408 -24.05 10.04 -11.01
CA GLY A 408 -24.44 11.43 -10.70
C GLY A 408 -25.17 11.64 -9.37
N GLY A 409 -25.91 10.65 -8.88
CA GLY A 409 -26.72 10.78 -7.65
C GLY A 409 -25.92 10.90 -6.35
N PHE A 410 -24.67 10.42 -6.31
CA PHE A 410 -23.81 10.51 -5.12
C PHE A 410 -23.15 11.88 -4.93
N TYR A 411 -22.95 12.63 -6.02
CA TYR A 411 -22.37 13.98 -6.00
C TYR A 411 -22.47 14.60 -7.40
N GLN A 412 -22.54 15.92 -7.51
CA GLN A 412 -22.68 16.61 -8.80
C GLN A 412 -21.32 17.07 -9.34
N LYS A 413 -21.08 16.85 -10.63
CA LYS A 413 -19.99 17.51 -11.36
C LYS A 413 -20.34 18.98 -11.60
N PRO A 414 -19.37 19.92 -11.57
CA PRO A 414 -19.64 21.30 -11.89
C PRO A 414 -20.15 21.44 -13.33
N THR A 415 -21.07 22.37 -13.53
CA THR A 415 -21.60 22.76 -14.84
C THR A 415 -21.49 24.28 -15.00
N PHE A 416 -21.64 24.79 -16.22
CA PHE A 416 -21.63 26.24 -16.47
C PHE A 416 -22.69 27.01 -15.65
N LEU A 417 -23.78 26.36 -15.24
CA LEU A 417 -24.92 26.99 -14.56
C LEU A 417 -25.02 26.68 -13.06
N ARG A 418 -24.28 25.70 -12.55
CA ARG A 418 -24.34 25.26 -11.14
C ARG A 418 -22.96 24.79 -10.66
N PRO A 419 -22.51 25.21 -9.46
CA PRO A 419 -21.33 24.62 -8.85
C PRO A 419 -21.55 23.11 -8.63
N GLY A 420 -20.48 22.33 -8.73
CA GLY A 420 -20.50 20.92 -8.36
C GLY A 420 -20.45 20.78 -6.84
N THR A 421 -20.59 19.56 -6.35
CA THR A 421 -20.35 19.27 -4.92
C THR A 421 -18.90 19.63 -4.55
N PRO A 422 -18.64 20.32 -3.42
CA PRO A 422 -17.29 20.72 -3.01
C PRO A 422 -16.36 19.53 -2.72
N ASP A 423 -15.08 19.67 -3.04
CA ASP A 423 -14.04 18.66 -2.79
C ASP A 423 -13.83 18.35 -1.30
N GLU A 424 -14.05 19.34 -0.43
CA GLU A 424 -13.82 19.28 1.02
C GLU A 424 -14.90 18.51 1.78
N GLN A 425 -16.00 18.14 1.11
CA GLN A 425 -17.14 17.48 1.75
C GLN A 425 -16.78 16.05 2.18
N GLN A 426 -16.93 15.75 3.48
CA GLN A 426 -16.51 14.48 4.09
C GLN A 426 -17.54 13.35 3.90
N ALA A 427 -18.83 13.69 3.82
CA ALA A 427 -19.92 12.73 3.64
C ALA A 427 -20.63 12.91 2.28
N LEU A 428 -21.01 11.82 1.63
CA LEU A 428 -21.75 11.82 0.37
C LEU A 428 -23.27 11.79 0.63
N HIS A 429 -23.96 12.92 0.49
CA HIS A 429 -25.43 12.95 0.48
C HIS A 429 -25.94 12.47 -0.89
N ALA A 430 -26.24 11.18 -0.99
CA ALA A 430 -26.64 10.53 -2.23
C ALA A 430 -28.16 10.47 -2.39
N VAL A 431 -28.66 10.90 -3.55
CA VAL A 431 -30.10 10.89 -3.89
C VAL A 431 -30.32 10.16 -5.20
N ALA A 432 -31.07 9.05 -5.17
CA ALA A 432 -31.48 8.31 -6.36
C ALA A 432 -32.89 8.71 -6.79
N GLY A 433 -33.00 9.25 -8.00
CA GLY A 433 -34.27 9.63 -8.61
C GLY A 433 -35.05 8.42 -9.14
N ASN A 434 -35.55 8.51 -10.38
CA ASN A 434 -36.32 7.42 -11.01
C ASN A 434 -35.49 6.21 -11.44
N GLN A 435 -34.16 6.26 -11.30
CA GLN A 435 -33.19 5.22 -11.67
C GLN A 435 -32.34 4.81 -10.46
N GLU A 436 -31.70 3.65 -10.53
CA GLU A 436 -30.67 3.28 -9.54
C GLU A 436 -29.37 4.07 -9.79
N GLU A 437 -28.67 4.38 -8.71
CA GLU A 437 -27.40 5.10 -8.71
C GLU A 437 -26.28 4.17 -8.23
N THR A 438 -25.08 4.34 -8.78
CA THR A 438 -23.88 3.60 -8.36
C THR A 438 -22.66 4.52 -8.24
N LEU A 439 -21.79 4.20 -7.30
CA LEU A 439 -20.44 4.76 -7.16
C LEU A 439 -19.46 3.59 -7.08
N ILE A 440 -18.58 3.46 -8.08
CA ILE A 440 -17.65 2.34 -8.23
C ILE A 440 -16.22 2.86 -8.01
N LEU A 441 -15.55 2.27 -7.03
CA LEU A 441 -14.27 2.69 -6.46
C LEU A 441 -13.22 1.58 -6.60
N GLY A 442 -11.97 1.96 -6.89
CA GLY A 442 -10.92 1.01 -7.27
C GLY A 442 -10.92 0.74 -8.78
N ARG A 443 -10.42 -0.42 -9.21
CA ARG A 443 -10.10 -0.72 -10.62
C ARG A 443 -10.59 -2.10 -11.07
N PRO A 444 -10.87 -2.33 -12.37
CA PRO A 444 -11.39 -3.61 -12.85
C PRO A 444 -10.39 -4.78 -12.77
N TRP A 445 -9.09 -4.53 -12.65
CA TRP A 445 -8.06 -5.56 -12.41
C TRP A 445 -7.81 -5.87 -10.93
N ASN A 446 -8.42 -5.10 -10.02
CA ASN A 446 -8.21 -5.28 -8.59
C ASN A 446 -8.58 -6.67 -8.11
N ARG A 447 -7.88 -7.14 -7.06
CA ARG A 447 -8.19 -8.41 -6.39
C ARG A 447 -8.45 -8.21 -4.91
N ASN A 448 -9.29 -9.08 -4.36
CA ASN A 448 -9.47 -9.32 -2.92
C ASN A 448 -9.65 -8.03 -2.11
N LEU A 449 -10.58 -7.19 -2.58
CA LEU A 449 -10.92 -5.93 -1.92
C LEU A 449 -11.63 -6.16 -0.58
N VAL A 450 -11.20 -5.39 0.41
CA VAL A 450 -12.01 -5.02 1.57
C VAL A 450 -12.48 -3.59 1.32
N PHE A 451 -13.79 -3.37 1.40
CA PHE A 451 -14.40 -2.05 1.25
C PHE A 451 -15.39 -1.82 2.38
N THR A 452 -15.26 -0.70 3.09
CA THR A 452 -16.21 -0.25 4.11
C THR A 452 -16.79 1.10 3.74
N ALA A 453 -18.03 1.33 4.17
CA ALA A 453 -18.66 2.63 4.21
C ALA A 453 -19.69 2.63 5.34
N ASP A 454 -19.72 3.71 6.12
CA ASP A 454 -20.82 3.97 7.03
C ASP A 454 -21.98 4.58 6.23
N ALA A 455 -23.21 4.17 6.55
CA ALA A 455 -24.41 4.55 5.82
C ALA A 455 -25.51 5.02 6.77
N HIS A 456 -26.13 6.16 6.44
CA HIS A 456 -27.27 6.73 7.14
C HIS A 456 -28.42 6.95 6.13
N PRO A 457 -29.33 5.96 5.95
CA PRO A 457 -30.44 6.06 5.01
C PRO A 457 -31.61 6.88 5.56
N GLU A 458 -32.22 7.70 4.71
CA GLU A 458 -33.33 8.55 5.08
C GLU A 458 -34.69 7.84 4.96
N GLY A 459 -35.53 8.01 5.98
CA GLY A 459 -36.93 7.59 6.00
C GLY A 459 -37.18 6.09 6.30
N GLU A 460 -38.44 5.68 6.12
CA GLU A 460 -38.92 4.33 6.45
C GLU A 460 -38.93 3.36 5.25
N HIS A 461 -38.61 3.86 4.05
CA HIS A 461 -38.63 3.11 2.81
C HIS A 461 -37.38 3.43 2.00
N TRP A 462 -36.39 2.56 2.06
CA TRP A 462 -35.11 2.75 1.39
C TRP A 462 -34.54 1.42 0.89
N LYS A 463 -33.72 1.48 -0.16
CA LYS A 463 -32.88 0.35 -0.58
C LYS A 463 -31.50 0.83 -0.99
N LEU A 464 -30.48 0.29 -0.35
CA LEU A 464 -29.07 0.60 -0.58
C LEU A 464 -28.21 -0.66 -0.46
N GLY A 465 -26.92 -0.58 -0.77
CA GLY A 465 -26.12 -1.79 -0.85
C GLY A 465 -24.68 -1.63 -1.28
N LEU A 466 -23.99 -2.78 -1.34
CA LEU A 466 -22.60 -2.91 -1.75
C LEU A 466 -22.46 -3.68 -3.05
N LEU A 467 -21.64 -3.15 -3.96
CA LEU A 467 -21.18 -3.80 -5.19
C LEU A 467 -19.81 -4.45 -4.95
N ALA A 468 -19.62 -5.66 -5.48
CA ALA A 468 -18.39 -6.42 -5.34
C ALA A 468 -17.96 -7.08 -6.66
N GLY A 469 -16.71 -6.85 -7.07
CA GLY A 469 -16.13 -7.46 -8.28
C GLY A 469 -16.61 -6.85 -9.60
N TYR A 470 -16.99 -5.57 -9.60
CA TYR A 470 -17.45 -4.91 -10.82
C TYR A 470 -16.27 -4.68 -11.79
N ARG A 471 -16.34 -5.28 -12.99
CA ARG A 471 -15.29 -5.21 -14.01
C ARG A 471 -15.74 -4.60 -15.33
N THR A 472 -16.97 -4.87 -15.74
CA THR A 472 -17.72 -4.23 -16.81
C THR A 472 -19.20 -4.52 -16.54
N ALA A 473 -20.13 -3.88 -17.24
CA ALA A 473 -21.54 -4.26 -17.16
C ALA A 473 -21.78 -5.72 -17.64
N LYS A 474 -20.97 -6.22 -18.58
CA LYS A 474 -21.04 -7.59 -19.12
C LYS A 474 -20.50 -8.66 -18.19
N ALA A 475 -19.59 -8.30 -17.29
CA ALA A 475 -18.98 -9.24 -16.36
C ALA A 475 -19.92 -9.50 -15.16
N PRO A 476 -20.04 -10.77 -14.71
CA PRO A 476 -20.75 -11.07 -13.47
C PRO A 476 -20.07 -10.37 -12.29
N HIS A 477 -20.89 -9.72 -11.48
CA HIS A 477 -20.51 -9.03 -10.25
C HIS A 477 -21.63 -9.20 -9.21
N PHE A 478 -21.31 -9.04 -7.92
CA PHE A 478 -22.28 -9.21 -6.85
C PHE A 478 -22.85 -7.88 -6.37
N LEU A 479 -24.12 -7.90 -5.97
CA LEU A 479 -24.80 -6.81 -5.28
C LEU A 479 -25.46 -7.38 -4.01
N LEU A 480 -25.02 -6.90 -2.85
CA LEU A 480 -25.79 -7.00 -1.61
C LEU A 480 -26.78 -5.85 -1.59
N ALA A 481 -28.07 -6.12 -1.78
CA ALA A 481 -29.13 -5.12 -1.66
C ALA A 481 -29.85 -5.28 -0.32
N LEU A 482 -29.81 -4.25 0.53
CA LEU A 482 -30.58 -4.15 1.76
C LEU A 482 -31.81 -3.28 1.54
N GLU A 483 -32.91 -3.61 2.18
CA GLU A 483 -34.22 -2.99 2.00
C GLU A 483 -34.93 -2.83 3.35
N ARG A 484 -35.35 -1.60 3.64
CA ARG A 484 -36.35 -1.29 4.68
C ARG A 484 -37.69 -1.01 3.99
N SER A 485 -38.75 -1.64 4.50
CA SER A 485 -40.14 -1.34 4.15
C SER A 485 -40.96 -1.20 5.44
N GLY A 486 -41.09 0.02 5.94
CA GLY A 486 -41.69 0.31 7.24
C GLY A 486 -40.83 -0.22 8.39
N GLU A 487 -41.35 -1.21 9.13
CA GLU A 487 -40.65 -1.90 10.21
C GLU A 487 -39.87 -3.14 9.75
N GLN A 488 -40.05 -3.58 8.49
CA GLN A 488 -39.41 -4.80 7.97
C GLN A 488 -38.05 -4.51 7.33
N TYR A 489 -37.06 -5.31 7.70
CA TYR A 489 -35.69 -5.26 7.18
C TYR A 489 -35.35 -6.58 6.47
N SER A 490 -35.02 -6.50 5.18
CA SER A 490 -34.72 -7.66 4.33
C SER A 490 -33.53 -7.40 3.43
N GLY A 491 -32.71 -8.43 3.20
CA GLY A 491 -31.55 -8.37 2.34
C GLY A 491 -31.63 -9.41 1.23
N ARG A 492 -31.00 -9.10 0.09
CA ARG A 492 -30.85 -10.00 -1.05
C ARG A 492 -29.42 -9.96 -1.52
N LEU A 493 -28.85 -11.13 -1.76
CA LEU A 493 -27.58 -11.25 -2.45
C LEU A 493 -27.86 -11.61 -3.91
N LEU A 494 -27.36 -10.77 -4.81
CA LEU A 494 -27.61 -10.86 -6.25
C LEU A 494 -26.30 -11.06 -7.02
N GLU A 495 -26.35 -11.84 -8.09
CA GLU A 495 -25.35 -11.89 -9.15
C GLU A 495 -25.93 -11.16 -10.38
N ARG A 496 -25.23 -10.12 -10.85
CA ARG A 496 -25.71 -9.23 -11.92
C ARG A 496 -24.78 -9.22 -13.13
N THR A 497 -25.38 -9.10 -14.30
CA THR A 497 -24.78 -8.65 -15.57
C THR A 497 -25.67 -7.56 -16.17
N GLU A 498 -25.31 -7.03 -17.34
CA GLU A 498 -26.12 -6.05 -18.09
C GLU A 498 -27.49 -6.61 -18.53
N ASN A 499 -27.61 -7.93 -18.72
CA ASN A 499 -28.79 -8.59 -19.29
C ASN A 499 -29.53 -9.50 -18.28
N GLU A 500 -28.89 -9.88 -17.17
CA GLU A 500 -29.42 -10.86 -16.21
C GLU A 500 -29.19 -10.41 -14.77
N THR A 501 -30.13 -10.72 -13.89
CA THR A 501 -29.99 -10.59 -12.44
C THR A 501 -30.53 -11.86 -11.78
N LYS A 502 -29.63 -12.59 -11.13
CA LYS A 502 -29.90 -13.85 -10.46
C LYS A 502 -29.87 -13.64 -8.96
N VAL A 503 -30.93 -14.05 -8.26
CA VAL A 503 -30.96 -14.06 -6.79
C VAL A 503 -30.15 -15.26 -6.32
N LEU A 504 -29.12 -15.01 -5.51
CA LEU A 504 -28.34 -16.06 -4.86
C LEU A 504 -28.88 -16.39 -3.46
N ASP A 505 -29.29 -15.37 -2.72
CA ASP A 505 -29.83 -15.51 -1.36
C ASP A 505 -30.86 -14.41 -1.04
N THR A 506 -31.73 -14.66 -0.06
CA THR A 506 -32.71 -13.70 0.47
C THR A 506 -32.97 -14.00 1.94
N PHE A 507 -32.80 -12.99 2.78
CA PHE A 507 -32.81 -13.12 4.24
C PHE A 507 -33.49 -11.91 4.90
N SER A 508 -33.87 -12.06 6.16
CA SER A 508 -34.26 -10.94 7.03
C SER A 508 -33.13 -10.65 8.01
N PHE A 509 -32.99 -9.38 8.42
CA PHE A 509 -32.01 -8.98 9.43
C PHE A 509 -32.68 -8.12 10.51
N ILE A 510 -32.01 -7.99 11.66
CA ILE A 510 -32.48 -7.14 12.77
C ILE A 510 -32.27 -5.68 12.36
N ALA A 511 -33.20 -4.79 12.73
CA ALA A 511 -33.07 -3.35 12.54
C ALA A 511 -31.68 -2.86 12.98
N PRO A 512 -30.89 -2.22 12.10
CA PRO A 512 -29.61 -1.63 12.46
C PRO A 512 -29.84 -0.32 13.27
N PRO A 513 -28.78 0.27 13.84
CA PRO A 513 -28.82 1.66 14.29
C PRO A 513 -29.11 2.63 13.13
N GLU A 514 -29.37 3.91 13.42
CA GLU A 514 -29.65 4.92 12.37
C GLU A 514 -28.49 5.08 11.38
N THR A 515 -27.26 4.98 11.88
CA THR A 515 -26.03 4.90 11.08
C THR A 515 -25.37 3.55 11.34
N PHE A 516 -25.04 2.81 10.28
CA PHE A 516 -24.45 1.47 10.36
C PHE A 516 -23.32 1.29 9.35
N GLN A 517 -22.34 0.47 9.69
CA GLN A 517 -21.23 0.16 8.80
C GLN A 517 -21.57 -1.00 7.88
N LEU A 518 -21.45 -0.78 6.58
CA LEU A 518 -21.45 -1.81 5.55
C LEU A 518 -20.02 -2.23 5.23
N MET A 519 -19.76 -3.53 5.17
CA MET A 519 -18.46 -4.08 4.81
C MET A 519 -18.58 -5.19 3.74
N LEU A 520 -17.81 -5.02 2.67
CA LEU A 520 -17.40 -6.08 1.75
C LEU A 520 -16.02 -6.56 2.22
N ASP A 521 -15.88 -7.86 2.49
CA ASP A 521 -14.60 -8.48 2.86
C ASP A 521 -14.34 -9.66 1.93
N ALA A 522 -13.47 -9.43 0.94
CA ALA A 522 -12.93 -10.45 0.06
C ALA A 522 -11.42 -10.68 0.30
N SER A 523 -10.90 -10.37 1.50
CA SER A 523 -9.47 -10.51 1.81
C SER A 523 -8.98 -11.96 1.81
N GLU A 524 -9.89 -12.92 2.04
CA GLU A 524 -9.61 -14.35 2.01
C GLU A 524 -9.91 -14.95 0.64
N LYS A 525 -8.94 -15.67 0.05
CA LYS A 525 -9.10 -16.33 -1.26
C LYS A 525 -10.36 -17.19 -1.33
N GLY A 526 -11.12 -17.02 -2.42
CA GLY A 526 -12.33 -17.80 -2.69
C GLY A 526 -13.53 -17.47 -1.80
N ARG A 527 -13.46 -16.45 -0.94
CA ARG A 527 -14.56 -16.04 -0.06
C ARG A 527 -14.87 -14.56 -0.20
N VAL A 528 -16.13 -14.24 -0.43
CA VAL A 528 -16.64 -12.87 -0.42
C VAL A 528 -17.68 -12.77 0.67
N ARG A 529 -17.41 -11.98 1.70
CA ARG A 529 -18.30 -11.75 2.84
C ARG A 529 -18.94 -10.38 2.74
N PHE A 530 -20.20 -10.31 3.14
CA PHE A 530 -20.93 -9.07 3.33
C PHE A 530 -21.35 -8.97 4.78
N LEU A 531 -20.96 -7.88 5.46
CA LEU A 531 -21.21 -7.68 6.87
C LEU A 531 -21.91 -6.33 7.12
N LEU A 532 -22.70 -6.29 8.19
CA LEU A 532 -23.29 -5.08 8.76
C LEU A 532 -22.90 -5.01 10.23
N ASP A 533 -22.26 -3.92 10.65
CA ASP A 533 -21.70 -3.74 12.01
C ASP A 533 -20.88 -4.96 12.49
N GLY A 534 -20.03 -5.48 11.60
CA GLY A 534 -19.20 -6.67 11.85
C GLY A 534 -19.95 -8.02 11.88
N LYS A 535 -21.28 -8.04 11.78
CA LYS A 535 -22.11 -9.26 11.70
C LYS A 535 -22.23 -9.72 10.25
N LEU A 536 -21.95 -10.99 9.99
CA LEU A 536 -22.08 -11.58 8.66
C LEU A 536 -23.56 -11.62 8.22
N LEU A 537 -23.88 -10.99 7.08
CA LEU A 537 -25.19 -11.07 6.45
C LEU A 537 -25.23 -12.12 5.34
N ALA A 538 -24.21 -12.17 4.49
CA ALA A 538 -24.16 -13.09 3.36
C ALA A 538 -22.71 -13.48 3.00
N ILE A 539 -22.53 -14.64 2.37
CA ILE A 539 -21.23 -15.14 1.91
C ILE A 539 -21.34 -15.82 0.54
N VAL A 540 -20.40 -15.52 -0.36
CA VAL A 540 -20.18 -16.26 -1.61
C VAL A 540 -18.92 -17.09 -1.46
N GLN A 541 -19.00 -18.39 -1.77
CA GLN A 541 -17.84 -19.27 -1.98
C GLN A 541 -17.50 -19.31 -3.47
N ARG A 542 -16.22 -19.28 -3.81
CA ARG A 542 -15.68 -19.25 -5.17
C ARG A 542 -14.39 -20.07 -5.26
N GLU A 543 -14.10 -20.58 -6.45
CA GLU A 543 -12.84 -21.29 -6.73
C GLU A 543 -11.64 -20.32 -6.80
N ASP A 544 -11.88 -19.12 -7.34
CA ASP A 544 -10.88 -18.06 -7.55
C ASP A 544 -11.17 -16.78 -6.77
N ASP A 545 -10.14 -15.93 -6.70
CA ASP A 545 -10.15 -14.58 -6.11
C ASP A 545 -11.27 -13.67 -6.67
N LEU A 546 -11.69 -12.69 -5.87
CA LEU A 546 -12.63 -11.66 -6.32
C LEU A 546 -11.89 -10.62 -7.16
N HIS A 547 -12.09 -10.65 -8.47
CA HIS A 547 -11.57 -9.65 -9.40
C HIS A 547 -12.60 -8.53 -9.64
N GLY A 548 -12.15 -7.28 -9.58
CA GLY A 548 -12.90 -6.08 -9.93
C GLY A 548 -13.01 -5.05 -8.81
N ALA A 549 -13.60 -3.91 -9.14
CA ALA A 549 -13.84 -2.80 -8.24
C ALA A 549 -14.95 -3.11 -7.21
N ALA A 550 -14.95 -2.36 -6.11
CA ALA A 550 -16.03 -2.33 -5.13
C ALA A 550 -16.92 -1.09 -5.37
N GLY A 551 -18.04 -0.97 -4.65
CA GLY A 551 -18.83 0.25 -4.76
C GLY A 551 -20.07 0.30 -3.89
N LEU A 552 -20.73 1.45 -3.95
CA LEU A 552 -22.03 1.71 -3.34
C LEU A 552 -23.13 1.62 -4.41
N TRP A 553 -24.30 1.14 -3.99
CA TRP A 553 -25.53 1.11 -4.78
C TRP A 553 -26.67 1.75 -3.99
N LEU A 554 -27.46 2.57 -4.66
CA LEU A 554 -28.65 3.22 -4.11
C LEU A 554 -29.79 3.05 -5.09
N CYS A 555 -30.89 2.44 -4.66
CA CYS A 555 -32.04 2.18 -5.54
C CYS A 555 -32.86 3.45 -5.78
N LYS A 556 -33.61 3.49 -6.89
CA LYS A 556 -34.56 4.56 -7.19
C LYS A 556 -35.43 4.94 -5.98
N ASN A 557 -35.71 6.23 -5.85
CA ASN A 557 -36.48 6.83 -4.75
C ASN A 557 -35.90 6.56 -3.34
N SER A 558 -34.60 6.27 -3.23
CA SER A 558 -33.89 6.16 -1.95
C SER A 558 -32.90 7.31 -1.80
N GLN A 559 -32.66 7.72 -0.56
CA GLN A 559 -31.70 8.75 -0.18
C GLN A 559 -30.89 8.24 1.02
N ALA A 560 -29.59 8.50 1.02
CA ALA A 560 -28.70 8.12 2.11
C ALA A 560 -27.45 9.00 2.13
N GLU A 561 -26.94 9.26 3.33
CA GLU A 561 -25.58 9.76 3.52
C GLU A 561 -24.60 8.58 3.64
N PHE A 562 -23.41 8.72 3.04
CA PHE A 562 -22.31 7.77 3.19
C PHE A 562 -21.02 8.45 3.63
N SER A 563 -20.33 7.88 4.63
CA SER A 563 -19.10 8.42 5.24
C SER A 563 -18.10 7.30 5.59
N GLU A 564 -16.91 7.66 6.08
CA GLU A 564 -15.84 6.73 6.50
C GLU A 564 -15.45 5.66 5.43
N LEU A 565 -15.54 6.03 4.15
CA LEU A 565 -15.25 5.13 3.04
C LEU A 565 -13.77 4.70 3.09
N THR A 566 -13.52 3.39 3.14
CA THR A 566 -12.16 2.83 3.13
C THR A 566 -12.03 1.69 2.14
N ILE A 567 -10.92 1.65 1.40
CA ILE A 567 -10.53 0.61 0.45
C ILE A 567 -9.24 -0.05 0.95
N SER A 568 -9.16 -1.38 1.00
CA SER A 568 -7.97 -2.13 1.42
C SER A 568 -7.85 -3.47 0.67
N ARG A 569 -6.69 -4.13 0.77
CA ARG A 569 -6.46 -5.53 0.34
C ARG A 569 -6.52 -6.54 1.49
N GLN A 570 -6.45 -6.04 2.72
CA GLN A 570 -6.41 -6.83 3.94
C GLN A 570 -7.42 -6.27 4.94
N ARG A 571 -8.04 -7.18 5.69
CA ARG A 571 -8.86 -6.83 6.85
C ARG A 571 -7.96 -6.82 8.08
N GLU A 572 -7.94 -5.70 8.79
CA GLU A 572 -7.33 -5.64 10.12
C GLU A 572 -8.23 -6.45 11.07
N ILE A 573 -7.69 -7.57 11.60
CA ILE A 573 -8.37 -8.43 12.59
C ILE A 573 -7.40 -8.63 13.75
N PHE A 574 -7.77 -8.11 14.92
CA PHE A 574 -7.09 -8.40 16.17
C PHE A 574 -7.58 -9.77 16.65
N GLN A 575 -6.66 -10.73 16.76
CA GLN A 575 -6.92 -12.08 17.27
C GLN A 575 -5.99 -12.34 18.45
N GLU A 576 -6.54 -12.69 19.60
CA GLU A 576 -5.74 -13.25 20.68
C GLU A 576 -5.19 -14.62 20.24
N LEU A 577 -3.86 -14.74 20.21
CA LEU A 577 -3.20 -16.01 19.95
C LEU A 577 -2.99 -16.75 21.26
N GLU A 578 -3.84 -17.74 21.53
CA GLU A 578 -3.63 -18.69 22.63
C GLU A 578 -2.26 -19.39 22.49
N GLN A 579 -1.44 -19.37 23.54
CA GLN A 579 -0.11 -19.96 23.52
C GLN A 579 -0.17 -21.50 23.67
N LYS A 580 -0.30 -22.18 22.53
CA LYS A 580 -0.64 -23.62 22.42
C LYS A 580 0.46 -24.63 22.80
N ASN A 581 1.65 -24.22 23.24
CA ASN A 581 2.72 -25.16 23.58
C ASN A 581 2.81 -25.40 25.10
N PRO A 582 2.42 -26.60 25.62
CA PRO A 582 2.44 -26.88 27.06
C PRO A 582 3.84 -26.86 27.67
N ILE A 583 4.90 -27.07 26.87
CA ILE A 583 6.29 -27.08 27.36
C ILE A 583 6.66 -25.72 27.96
N PHE A 584 6.25 -24.61 27.33
CA PHE A 584 6.56 -23.26 27.81
C PHE A 584 5.76 -22.86 29.05
N GLN A 585 4.61 -23.49 29.33
CA GLN A 585 3.86 -23.26 30.58
C GLN A 585 4.57 -23.87 31.81
N ALA A 586 5.38 -24.92 31.61
CA ALA A 586 6.07 -25.65 32.67
C ALA A 586 7.58 -25.31 32.81
N ASP A 587 8.17 -24.63 31.83
CA ASP A 587 9.58 -24.22 31.86
C ASP A 587 9.80 -23.06 32.86
N SER A 588 10.74 -23.23 33.78
CA SER A 588 11.10 -22.23 34.80
C SER A 588 11.57 -20.88 34.22
N PHE A 589 12.14 -20.86 33.02
CA PHE A 589 12.56 -19.64 32.33
C PHE A 589 11.41 -18.97 31.58
N MET A 590 10.42 -19.74 31.11
CA MET A 590 9.26 -19.25 30.36
C MET A 590 8.00 -19.04 31.23
N ARG A 591 8.01 -19.43 32.51
CA ARG A 591 6.88 -19.27 33.44
C ARG A 591 6.39 -17.81 33.51
N HIS A 592 7.29 -16.83 33.53
CA HIS A 592 6.93 -15.41 33.50
C HIS A 592 6.53 -14.88 32.11
N TRP A 593 6.49 -15.73 31.09
CA TRP A 593 6.08 -15.39 29.73
C TRP A 593 4.78 -16.08 29.32
N ALA A 594 4.61 -17.36 29.66
CA ALA A 594 3.51 -18.20 29.20
C ALA A 594 2.43 -18.50 30.26
N SER A 595 2.51 -17.91 31.46
CA SER A 595 1.52 -18.09 32.53
C SER A 595 0.83 -16.78 32.92
N PRO A 596 -0.40 -16.83 33.50
CA PRO A 596 -1.08 -15.65 34.01
C PRO A 596 -0.29 -14.86 35.08
N GLU A 597 0.55 -15.54 35.85
CA GLU A 597 1.46 -14.91 36.83
C GLU A 597 2.49 -13.99 36.14
N GLY A 598 2.82 -14.27 34.88
CA GLY A 598 3.75 -13.50 34.05
C GLY A 598 3.11 -12.42 33.18
N GLN A 599 1.78 -12.33 33.16
CA GLN A 599 1.06 -11.33 32.35
C GLN A 599 1.15 -9.91 32.92
N TRP A 600 1.47 -9.75 34.21
CA TRP A 600 1.59 -8.45 34.87
C TRP A 600 3.05 -8.20 35.27
N ILE A 601 3.65 -7.14 34.73
CA ILE A 601 5.03 -6.75 35.04
C ILE A 601 5.00 -5.56 36.01
N ALA A 602 5.74 -5.70 37.12
CA ALA A 602 5.95 -4.61 38.07
C ALA A 602 6.90 -3.57 37.46
N GLY A 603 6.41 -2.35 37.28
CA GLY A 603 7.20 -1.17 36.99
C GLY A 603 7.71 -0.48 38.26
N GLU A 604 8.39 0.66 38.08
CA GLU A 604 8.77 1.52 39.20
C GLU A 604 7.53 2.10 39.92
N ASN A 605 7.72 2.54 41.17
CA ASN A 605 6.69 3.18 42.00
C ASN A 605 5.42 2.33 42.27
N GLY A 606 5.47 1.00 42.10
CA GLY A 606 4.37 0.09 42.41
C GLY A 606 3.27 0.02 41.35
N VAL A 607 3.51 0.57 40.16
CA VAL A 607 2.63 0.42 38.99
C VAL A 607 2.84 -0.97 38.39
N TYR A 608 1.76 -1.62 37.96
CA TYR A 608 1.81 -2.85 37.17
C TYR A 608 1.22 -2.58 35.78
N TRP A 609 1.84 -3.13 34.74
CA TRP A 609 1.34 -3.08 33.36
C TRP A 609 1.17 -4.49 32.79
N HIS A 610 0.24 -4.65 31.85
CA HIS A 610 -0.16 -5.96 31.35
C HIS A 610 0.50 -6.26 29.99
N LYS A 611 0.88 -7.52 29.77
CA LYS A 611 1.50 -8.00 28.52
C LYS A 611 0.58 -7.99 27.30
N GLY A 612 -0.72 -7.79 27.51
CA GLY A 612 -1.71 -7.59 26.47
C GLY A 612 -2.12 -6.14 26.26
N ASP A 613 -1.42 -5.17 26.86
CA ASP A 613 -1.59 -3.73 26.56
C ASP A 613 -0.87 -3.33 25.24
N PHE A 614 -0.74 -4.27 24.30
CA PHE A 614 0.03 -4.23 23.04
C PHE A 614 -0.87 -4.52 21.82
#